data_AF-A0A9Q6I5J5-F1
#
_entry.id   AF-A0A9Q6I5J5-F1
#
_cell.length_a   1.000
_cell.length_b   1.000
_cell.length_c   1.000
_cell.angle_alpha   90.00
_cell.angle_beta   90.00
_cell.angle_gamma   90.00
#
_symmetry.space_group_name_H-M   'P 1'
#
loop_
_entity.id
_entity.type
_entity.pdbx_description
1 polymer ?
#
loop_
_entity_poly.entity_id
_entity_poly.type
_entity_poly.pdbx_seq_one_letter_code
_entity_poly.pdbx_strand_id
1 'polypeptide(L)'
;MKSALMVLIMLPLVSLVVSVLLYLMNRSRYQKLISDFQQKHTLPTPYLLHCNMGYIGSPLMTYFFMRLKQNKKIFFLNRNNNAYSFAHEGQNLKKINTLKPLYYTFAFGLSCCLLLGFIAILIRLHII
;
A
#
# COMPACT_ATOMS: atom_id res chain seq x y z
N MET A 1 13.31 -25.92 13.72
CA MET A 1 13.92 -24.73 13.08
C MET A 1 13.79 -24.72 11.56
N LYS A 2 14.22 -25.76 10.81
CA LYS A 2 14.19 -25.77 9.33
C LYS A 2 12.80 -25.52 8.73
N SER A 3 11.76 -26.18 9.24
CA SER A 3 10.38 -26.00 8.72
C SER A 3 9.83 -24.59 9.00
N ALA A 4 10.13 -24.01 10.16
CA ALA A 4 9.73 -22.65 10.50
C ALA A 4 10.42 -21.60 9.61
N LEU A 5 11.70 -21.81 9.31
CA LEU A 5 12.45 -20.95 8.39
C LEU A 5 11.90 -21.03 6.96
N MET A 6 11.56 -22.24 6.48
CA MET A 6 10.92 -22.40 5.17
C MET A 6 9.57 -21.69 5.10
N VAL A 7 8.72 -21.81 6.12
CA VAL A 7 7.44 -21.08 6.18
C VAL A 7 7.68 -19.57 6.11
N LEU A 8 8.66 -19.05 6.85
CA LEU A 8 9.00 -17.63 6.87
C LEU A 8 9.49 -17.12 5.50
N ILE A 9 10.22 -17.94 4.75
CA ILE A 9 10.70 -17.61 3.38
C ILE A 9 9.57 -17.64 2.35
N MET A 10 8.62 -18.57 2.48
CA MET A 10 7.50 -18.69 1.54
C MET A 10 6.42 -17.61 1.76
N LEU A 11 6.29 -17.10 2.99
CA LEU A 11 5.24 -16.15 3.36
C LEU A 11 5.27 -14.83 2.55
N PRO A 12 6.44 -14.17 2.32
CA PRO A 12 6.51 -13.01 1.45
C PRO A 12 6.10 -13.30 0.01
N LEU A 13 6.50 -14.45 -0.53
CA LEU A 13 6.16 -14.84 -1.91
C LEU A 13 4.65 -15.03 -2.06
N VAL A 14 4.03 -15.75 -1.14
CA VAL A 14 2.56 -15.94 -1.12
C VAL A 14 1.85 -14.60 -0.98
N SER A 15 2.33 -13.74 -0.07
CA SER A 15 1.77 -12.40 0.14
C SER A 15 1.86 -11.56 -1.13
N LEU A 16 2.99 -11.59 -1.84
CA LEU A 16 3.19 -10.90 -3.11
C LEU A 16 2.20 -11.38 -4.19
N VAL A 17 2.04 -12.69 -4.34
CA VAL A 17 1.09 -13.26 -5.31
C VAL A 17 -0.34 -12.83 -4.99
N VAL A 18 -0.74 -12.95 -3.72
CA VAL A 18 -2.09 -12.55 -3.29
C VAL A 18 -2.32 -11.04 -3.49
N SER A 19 -1.34 -10.19 -3.18
CA SER A 19 -1.49 -8.74 -3.39
C SER A 19 -1.56 -8.36 -4.87
N VAL A 20 -0.84 -9.06 -5.76
CA VAL A 20 -0.98 -8.90 -7.22
C VAL A 20 -2.38 -9.31 -7.67
N LEU A 21 -2.91 -10.44 -7.20
CA LEU A 21 -4.27 -10.87 -7.54
C LEU A 21 -5.31 -9.86 -7.06
N LEU A 22 -5.18 -9.38 -5.82
CA LEU A 22 -6.06 -8.33 -5.26
C LEU A 22 -6.01 -7.05 -6.10
N TYR A 23 -4.84 -6.68 -6.62
CA TYR A 23 -4.70 -5.55 -7.54
C TYR A 23 -5.44 -5.81 -8.85
N LEU A 24 -5.22 -6.96 -9.49
CA LEU A 24 -5.86 -7.29 -10.77
C LEU A 24 -7.39 -7.28 -10.64
N MET A 25 -7.92 -7.88 -9.57
CA MET A 25 -9.36 -7.90 -9.27
C MET A 25 -9.96 -6.50 -9.02
N ASN A 26 -9.15 -5.55 -8.52
CA ASN A 26 -9.61 -4.20 -8.17
C ASN A 26 -9.05 -3.10 -9.08
N ARG A 27 -8.38 -3.45 -10.18
CA ARG A 27 -7.65 -2.50 -11.04
C ARG A 27 -8.53 -1.36 -11.54
N SER A 28 -9.74 -1.68 -12.00
CA SER A 28 -10.72 -0.68 -12.45
C SER A 28 -11.12 0.28 -11.32
N ARG A 29 -11.39 -0.23 -10.12
CA ARG A 29 -11.75 0.59 -8.95
C ARG A 29 -10.59 1.48 -8.50
N TYR A 30 -9.37 0.93 -8.54
CA TYR A 30 -8.14 1.65 -8.25
C TYR A 30 -7.93 2.82 -9.21
N GLN A 31 -8.01 2.58 -10.52
CA GLN A 31 -7.88 3.63 -11.54
C GLN A 31 -8.97 4.68 -11.39
N LYS A 32 -10.22 4.26 -11.15
CA LYS A 32 -11.34 5.18 -10.93
C LYS A 32 -11.15 6.05 -9.68
N LEU A 33 -10.62 5.49 -8.60
CA LEU A 33 -10.36 6.26 -7.38
C LEU A 33 -9.29 7.34 -7.61
N ILE A 34 -8.27 7.04 -8.41
CA ILE A 34 -7.24 8.02 -8.80
C ILE A 34 -7.84 9.10 -9.69
N SER A 35 -8.62 8.73 -10.72
CA SER A 35 -9.23 9.71 -11.61
C SER A 35 -10.19 10.64 -10.86
N ASP A 36 -11.02 10.07 -9.97
CA ASP A 36 -11.96 10.85 -9.15
C ASP A 36 -11.23 11.85 -8.24
N PHE A 37 -10.05 11.49 -7.72
CA PHE A 37 -9.23 12.40 -6.93
C PHE A 37 -8.64 13.52 -7.79
N GLN A 38 -8.07 13.16 -8.94
CA GLN A 38 -7.41 14.10 -9.85
C GLN A 38 -8.36 15.11 -10.51
N GLN A 39 -9.67 14.82 -10.56
CA GLN A 39 -10.67 15.78 -11.04
C GLN A 39 -10.78 17.04 -10.19
N LYS A 40 -10.55 16.94 -8.88
CA LYS A 40 -10.75 18.04 -7.92
C LYS A 40 -9.49 18.45 -7.17
N HIS A 41 -8.47 17.58 -7.13
CA HIS A 41 -7.28 17.77 -6.33
C HIS A 41 -6.02 17.35 -7.09
N THR A 42 -4.92 18.05 -6.85
CA THR A 42 -3.61 17.66 -7.38
C THR A 42 -2.97 16.63 -6.46
N LEU A 43 -2.47 15.52 -7.03
CA LEU A 43 -1.67 14.56 -6.27
C LEU A 43 -0.33 15.20 -5.87
N PRO A 44 0.12 15.04 -4.62
CA PRO A 44 1.47 15.45 -4.26
C PRO A 44 2.52 14.66 -5.05
N THR A 45 3.66 15.28 -5.32
CA THR A 45 4.73 14.78 -6.20
C THR A 45 5.08 13.30 -6.05
N PRO A 46 5.33 12.74 -4.84
CA PRO A 46 5.64 11.31 -4.73
C PRO A 46 4.48 10.40 -5.19
N TYR A 47 3.23 10.81 -4.96
CA TYR A 47 2.04 10.05 -5.32
C TYR A 47 1.72 10.14 -6.81
N LEU A 48 2.16 11.22 -7.47
CA LEU A 48 2.06 11.38 -8.93
C LEU A 48 2.96 10.39 -9.68
N LEU A 49 4.10 10.02 -9.09
CA LEU A 49 4.91 8.91 -9.59
C LEU A 49 4.19 7.57 -9.37
N HIS A 50 3.71 7.32 -8.16
CA HIS A 50 3.10 6.04 -7.80
C HIS A 50 1.80 5.74 -8.56
N CYS A 51 0.99 6.75 -8.93
CA CYS A 51 -0.23 6.49 -9.70
C CYS A 51 0.03 5.91 -11.10
N ASN A 52 1.22 6.13 -11.65
CA ASN A 52 1.61 5.67 -13.00
C ASN A 52 2.35 4.33 -13.01
N MET A 53 2.65 3.76 -11.85
CA MET A 53 3.45 2.53 -11.71
C MET A 53 2.64 1.23 -11.73
N GLY A 54 1.33 1.30 -11.97
CA GLY A 54 0.44 0.14 -11.96
C GLY A 54 0.47 -0.58 -10.60
N TYR A 55 0.69 -1.89 -10.60
CA TYR A 55 0.71 -2.68 -9.35
C TYR A 55 1.72 -2.14 -8.34
N ILE A 56 2.94 -1.81 -8.76
CA ILE A 56 4.04 -1.41 -7.87
C ILE A 56 3.65 -0.16 -7.05
N GLY A 57 2.94 0.79 -7.66
CA GLY A 57 2.47 1.99 -6.97
C GLY A 57 1.12 1.82 -6.25
N SER A 58 0.39 0.73 -6.51
CA SER A 58 -0.96 0.53 -5.99
C SER A 58 -1.04 0.39 -4.45
N PRO A 59 -0.10 -0.27 -3.73
CA PRO A 59 -0.11 -0.29 -2.28
C PRO A 59 0.14 1.08 -1.67
N LEU A 60 1.06 1.86 -2.25
CA LEU A 60 1.42 3.20 -1.78
C LEU A 60 0.29 4.21 -2.02
N MET A 61 -0.37 4.12 -3.17
CA MET A 61 -1.57 4.90 -3.45
C MET A 61 -2.75 4.49 -2.57
N THR A 62 -2.92 3.20 -2.29
CA THR A 62 -3.95 2.73 -1.34
C THR A 62 -3.68 3.28 0.06
N TYR A 63 -2.42 3.25 0.50
CA TYR A 63 -2.00 3.86 1.76
C TYR A 63 -2.31 5.37 1.81
N PHE A 64 -2.02 6.10 0.74
CA PHE A 64 -2.37 7.51 0.60
C PHE A 64 -3.87 7.76 0.84
N PHE A 65 -4.75 7.03 0.15
CA PHE A 65 -6.19 7.20 0.34
C PHE A 65 -6.67 6.75 1.73
N MET A 66 -6.04 5.73 2.32
CA MET A 66 -6.31 5.35 3.71
C MET A 66 -5.90 6.45 4.70
N ARG A 67 -4.80 7.15 4.46
CA ARG A 67 -4.35 8.29 5.28
C ARG A 67 -5.30 9.48 5.15
N LEU A 68 -5.80 9.76 3.94
CA LEU A 68 -6.85 10.76 3.71
C LEU A 68 -8.10 10.43 4.52
N LYS A 69 -8.59 9.18 4.41
CA LYS A 69 -9.72 8.68 5.21
C LYS A 69 -9.53 8.87 6.72
N GLN A 70 -8.31 8.68 7.20
CA GLN A 70 -8.00 8.78 8.64
C GLN A 70 -7.68 10.21 9.07
N ASN A 71 -7.77 11.19 8.16
CA ASN A 71 -7.32 12.57 8.37
C ASN A 71 -5.90 12.66 8.97
N LYS A 72 -5.01 11.75 8.55
CA LYS A 72 -3.62 11.70 9.01
C LYS A 72 -2.73 12.55 8.11
N LYS A 73 -1.71 13.19 8.69
CA LYS A 73 -0.72 14.00 7.94
C LYS A 73 -0.16 13.21 6.74
N ILE A 74 -0.15 13.78 5.55
CA ILE A 74 0.46 13.16 4.37
C ILE A 74 1.66 14.01 3.97
N PHE A 75 2.76 13.37 3.61
CA PHE A 75 3.94 14.10 3.14
C PHE A 75 3.58 14.87 1.87
N PHE A 76 4.02 16.13 1.79
CA PHE A 76 3.75 17.02 0.66
C PHE A 76 2.27 17.39 0.44
N LEU A 77 1.39 17.16 1.44
CA LEU A 77 0.01 17.66 1.42
C LEU A 77 -0.23 18.55 2.65
N ASN A 78 -0.75 19.77 2.42
CA ASN A 78 -1.09 20.69 3.50
C ASN A 78 -2.28 20.14 4.30
N ARG A 79 -2.21 20.21 5.64
CA ARG A 79 -3.25 19.69 6.55
C ARG A 79 -4.59 20.41 6.42
N ASN A 80 -4.58 21.67 5.97
CA ASN A 80 -5.79 22.46 5.74
C ASN A 80 -6.33 22.30 4.30
N ASN A 81 -5.76 21.38 3.51
CA ASN A 81 -6.21 21.15 2.14
C ASN A 81 -7.57 20.43 2.14
N ASN A 82 -8.48 20.87 1.28
CA ASN A 82 -9.79 20.26 1.11
C ASN A 82 -9.73 18.79 0.64
N ALA A 83 -8.60 18.33 0.07
CA ALA A 83 -8.38 16.95 -0.33
C ALA A 83 -8.63 15.92 0.81
N TYR A 84 -8.56 16.33 2.07
CA TYR A 84 -8.90 15.48 3.21
C TYR A 84 -10.39 15.11 3.29
N SER A 85 -11.30 15.89 2.68
CA SER A 85 -12.72 15.54 2.59
C SER A 85 -12.99 14.44 1.56
N PHE A 86 -12.10 14.25 0.58
CA PHE A 86 -12.30 13.35 -0.56
C PHE A 86 -12.76 11.94 -0.17
N ALA A 87 -12.17 11.40 0.91
CA ALA A 87 -12.47 10.04 1.37
C ALA A 87 -13.91 9.86 1.88
N HIS A 88 -14.58 10.96 2.24
CA HIS A 88 -15.96 10.99 2.73
C HIS A 88 -16.97 11.41 1.65
N GLU A 89 -16.51 11.70 0.43
CA GLU A 89 -17.37 12.07 -0.69
C GLU A 89 -17.94 10.83 -1.40
N GLY A 90 -19.27 10.78 -1.53
CA GLY A 90 -19.98 9.76 -2.31
C GLY A 90 -19.57 8.33 -1.97
N GLN A 91 -19.15 7.58 -2.99
CA GLN A 91 -18.75 6.17 -2.85
C GLN A 91 -17.24 5.97 -2.60
N ASN A 92 -16.46 7.04 -2.41
CA ASN A 92 -15.01 6.96 -2.28
C ASN A 92 -14.61 6.18 -1.03
N LEU A 93 -15.33 6.35 0.09
CA LEU A 93 -15.10 5.60 1.32
C LEU A 93 -15.17 4.08 1.09
N LYS A 94 -16.16 3.62 0.32
CA LYS A 94 -16.35 2.20 -0.03
C LYS A 94 -15.20 1.71 -0.90
N LYS A 95 -14.84 2.45 -1.96
CA LYS A 95 -13.71 2.13 -2.85
C LYS A 95 -12.40 1.97 -2.07
N ILE A 96 -12.11 2.91 -1.16
CA ILE A 96 -10.92 2.87 -0.29
C ILE A 96 -10.93 1.63 0.60
N ASN A 97 -12.06 1.33 1.23
CA ASN A 97 -12.18 0.14 2.09
C ASN A 97 -11.97 -1.16 1.31
N THR A 98 -12.44 -1.25 0.06
CA THR A 98 -12.22 -2.41 -0.79
C THR A 98 -10.76 -2.62 -1.18
N LEU A 99 -9.96 -1.54 -1.25
CA LEU A 99 -8.53 -1.63 -1.55
C LEU A 99 -7.66 -1.93 -0.33
N LYS A 100 -8.17 -1.78 0.90
CA LYS A 100 -7.40 -2.05 2.13
C LYS A 100 -6.69 -3.41 2.16
N PRO A 101 -7.32 -4.53 1.76
CA PRO A 101 -6.66 -5.83 1.75
C PRO A 101 -5.37 -5.82 0.91
N LEU A 102 -5.37 -5.16 -0.24
CA LEU A 102 -4.19 -5.02 -1.09
C LEU A 102 -3.02 -4.39 -0.33
N TYR A 103 -3.28 -3.28 0.38
CA TYR A 103 -2.24 -2.62 1.17
C TYR A 103 -1.74 -3.51 2.31
N TYR A 104 -2.64 -4.12 3.09
CA TYR A 104 -2.25 -4.92 4.25
C TYR A 104 -1.51 -6.20 3.84
N THR A 105 -1.93 -6.88 2.78
CA THR A 105 -1.24 -8.05 2.25
C THR A 105 0.16 -7.68 1.75
N PHE A 106 0.30 -6.56 1.03
CA PHE A 106 1.60 -6.07 0.58
C PHE A 106 2.51 -5.70 1.76
N ALA A 107 1.99 -4.92 2.72
CA ALA A 107 2.75 -4.47 3.89
C ALA A 107 3.18 -5.64 4.77
N PHE A 108 2.34 -6.66 4.91
CA PHE A 108 2.66 -7.89 5.61
C PHE A 108 3.82 -8.63 4.93
N GLY A 109 3.72 -8.87 3.62
CA GLY A 109 4.81 -9.49 2.84
C GLY A 109 6.13 -8.71 2.94
N LEU A 110 6.07 -7.39 2.81
CA LEU A 110 7.24 -6.51 2.96
C LEU A 110 7.85 -6.62 4.37
N SER A 111 7.03 -6.65 5.42
CA SER A 111 7.51 -6.78 6.80
C SER A 111 8.22 -8.12 7.02
N CYS A 112 7.75 -9.20 6.42
CA CYS A 112 8.41 -10.50 6.47
C CYS A 112 9.74 -10.48 5.72
N CYS A 113 9.83 -9.81 4.57
CA CYS A 113 11.11 -9.60 3.87
C CYS A 113 12.11 -8.82 4.73
N LEU A 114 11.66 -7.74 5.39
CA LEU A 114 12.52 -6.94 6.28
C LEU A 114 13.01 -7.76 7.47
N LEU A 115 12.15 -8.57 8.07
CA LEU A 115 12.51 -9.47 9.17
C LEU A 115 13.56 -10.50 8.71
N LEU A 116 13.39 -11.11 7.53
CA LEU A 116 14.37 -12.03 6.96
C LEU A 116 15.72 -11.35 6.70
N GLY A 117 15.70 -10.14 6.14
CA GLY A 117 16.90 -9.34 5.93
C GLY A 117 17.61 -9.02 7.24
N PHE A 118 16.86 -8.67 8.28
CA PHE A 118 17.40 -8.42 9.61
C PHE A 118 18.05 -9.68 10.22
N ILE A 119 17.39 -10.83 10.15
CA ILE A 119 17.95 -12.11 10.60
C ILE A 119 19.25 -12.43 9.83
N ALA A 120 19.26 -12.26 8.51
CA ALA A 120 20.45 -12.50 7.69
C ALA A 120 21.63 -11.59 8.10
N ILE A 121 21.35 -10.32 8.43
CA ILE A 121 22.37 -9.38 8.93
C ILE A 121 22.91 -9.84 10.28
N LEU A 122 22.04 -10.26 11.23
CA LEU A 122 22.48 -10.73 12.55
C LEU A 122 23.39 -11.96 12.45
N ILE A 123 23.05 -12.93 11.59
CA ILE A 123 23.87 -14.11 11.32
C ILE A 123 25.23 -13.68 10.76
N ARG A 124 25.24 -12.75 9.78
CA ARG A 124 26.49 -12.27 9.17
C ARG A 124 27.39 -11.53 10.16
N LEU A 125 26.80 -10.88 11.16
CA LEU A 125 27.52 -10.17 12.22
C LEU A 125 27.93 -11.09 13.38
N HIS A 126 27.66 -12.40 13.31
CA HIS A 126 27.92 -13.37 14.39
C HIS A 126 27.28 -12.98 15.74
N ILE A 127 26.18 -12.23 15.72
CA ILE A 127 25.44 -11.84 16.93
C ILE A 127 24.55 -13.01 17.41
N ILE A 128 24.04 -13.79 16.45
CA ILE A 128 23.29 -15.04 16.64
C ILE A 128 23.93 -16.08 15.72
#